data_AF-A0A7S0VRI2-F1
#
_entry.id   AF-A0A7S0VRI2-F1
#
_cell.length_a   1.000
_cell.length_b   1.000
_cell.length_c   1.000
_cell.angle_alpha   90.00
_cell.angle_beta   90.00
_cell.angle_gamma   90.00
#
_symmetry.space_group_name_H-M   'P 1'
#
loop_
_entity.id
_entity.type
_entity.pdbx_description
1 polymer ?
#
loop_
_entity_poly.entity_id
_entity_poly.type
_entity_poly.pdbx_seq_one_letter_code
_entity_poly.pdbx_strand_id
1 'polypeptide(L)'
;SQSGVYELLDTDGKKLCDEVVEFGRLTASMAHMRIEPDMQVLVWQTLAALLHLGNIGFSKVDKKSEGEGSGVANPEQLRTTAGLLGCSPDTLEQGLCYLSMKVTGEAKGILVPQTAERAAEARDALAKVIYEKLFAWLVGCVNTCLQASDLLSQLSDAERGRVERRFIGVLDIFGFEVFENNSFEQLCINYANESLQQQFINQMLHSMMAQYEKEGVKVDSIPFEDNSPCVELLEGKLGVFALLDDECNFPKGSEEDFLSKLMDRCKGHSHLKAGGTS
;
A
#
# COMPACT_ATOMS: atom_id res chain seq x y z
N SER A 1 -25.66 -4.41 19.00
CA SER A 1 -24.46 -3.96 18.28
C SER A 1 -24.91 -3.01 17.20
N GLN A 2 -24.56 -1.73 17.29
CA GLN A 2 -24.75 -0.82 16.15
C GLN A 2 -23.62 -1.14 15.16
N SER A 3 -23.94 -1.81 14.06
CA SER A 3 -23.10 -1.78 12.87
C SER A 3 -23.14 -0.35 12.30
N GLY A 4 -22.00 0.17 11.84
CA GLY A 4 -21.95 1.47 11.13
C GLY A 4 -21.51 2.69 11.95
N VAL A 5 -20.77 2.52 13.06
CA VAL A 5 -20.19 3.66 13.82
C VAL A 5 -18.92 4.21 13.17
N TYR A 6 -18.23 3.42 12.36
CA TYR A 6 -16.96 3.78 11.74
C TYR A 6 -17.06 3.76 10.22
N GLU A 7 -16.72 4.86 9.56
CA GLU A 7 -16.76 4.99 8.10
C GLU A 7 -15.77 4.06 7.38
N LEU A 8 -14.70 3.65 8.06
CA LEU A 8 -13.68 2.74 7.53
C LEU A 8 -14.05 1.26 7.60
N LEU A 9 -15.21 0.90 8.18
CA LEU A 9 -15.62 -0.49 8.35
C LEU A 9 -16.91 -0.77 7.58
N ASP A 10 -16.80 -1.56 6.52
CA ASP A 10 -17.95 -2.30 5.99
C ASP A 10 -18.01 -3.67 6.65
N THR A 11 -19.17 -4.00 7.22
CA THR A 11 -19.37 -5.29 7.89
C THR A 11 -20.04 -6.25 6.92
N ASP A 12 -19.25 -6.90 6.07
CA ASP A 12 -19.67 -7.93 5.11
C ASP A 12 -20.20 -9.22 5.79
N GLY A 13 -21.24 -9.10 6.61
CA GLY A 13 -22.05 -10.21 7.11
C GLY A 13 -21.34 -11.29 7.94
N LYS A 14 -20.06 -11.12 8.32
CA LYS A 14 -19.32 -12.10 9.13
C LYS A 14 -19.89 -12.20 10.54
N LYS A 15 -19.97 -13.42 11.07
CA LYS A 15 -20.50 -13.67 12.42
C LYS A 15 -19.49 -13.20 13.47
N LEU A 16 -19.92 -12.25 14.29
CA LEU A 16 -19.15 -11.66 15.41
C LEU A 16 -18.53 -12.70 16.37
N CYS A 17 -19.12 -13.89 16.52
CA CYS A 17 -18.61 -14.95 17.40
C CYS A 17 -17.26 -15.52 16.94
N ASP A 18 -17.02 -15.58 15.63
CA ASP A 18 -15.77 -16.11 15.09
C ASP A 18 -14.64 -15.08 15.26
N GLU A 19 -14.95 -13.78 15.13
CA GLU A 19 -13.97 -12.69 15.28
C GLU A 19 -13.38 -12.59 16.70
N VAL A 20 -14.19 -12.81 17.74
CA VAL A 20 -13.70 -12.79 19.13
C VAL A 20 -12.70 -13.93 19.38
N VAL A 21 -12.96 -15.11 18.82
CA VAL A 21 -12.07 -16.27 18.96
C VAL A 21 -10.78 -16.03 18.18
N GLU A 22 -10.87 -15.52 16.95
CA GLU A 22 -9.70 -15.19 16.14
C GLU A 22 -8.86 -14.06 16.75
N PHE A 23 -9.49 -13.04 17.33
CA PHE A 23 -8.79 -12.00 18.07
C PHE A 23 -8.01 -12.56 19.26
N GLY A 24 -8.60 -13.49 20.02
CA GLY A 24 -7.91 -14.19 21.11
C GLY A 24 -6.70 -15.00 20.62
N ARG A 25 -6.84 -15.68 19.48
CA ARG A 25 -5.75 -16.44 18.84
C ARG A 25 -4.63 -15.53 18.34
N LEU A 26 -4.96 -14.41 17.73
CA LEU A 26 -4.00 -13.41 17.27
C LEU A 26 -3.20 -12.84 18.44
N THR A 27 -3.90 -12.41 19.51
CA THR A 27 -3.28 -11.89 20.74
C THR A 27 -2.30 -12.90 21.36
N ALA A 28 -2.70 -14.17 21.46
CA ALA A 28 -1.83 -15.24 21.95
C ALA A 28 -0.60 -15.45 21.04
N SER A 29 -0.79 -15.39 19.72
CA SER A 29 0.30 -15.54 18.75
C SER A 29 1.30 -14.40 18.82
N MET A 30 0.85 -13.16 19.03
CA MET A 30 1.72 -12.00 19.25
C MET A 30 2.63 -12.18 20.47
N ALA A 31 2.10 -12.78 21.55
CA ALA A 31 2.92 -13.10 22.73
C ALA A 31 4.03 -14.12 22.41
N HIS A 32 3.75 -15.13 21.58
CA HIS A 32 4.76 -16.08 21.10
C HIS A 32 5.83 -15.41 20.22
N MET A 33 5.46 -14.34 19.51
CA MET A 33 6.37 -13.52 18.71
C MET A 33 7.15 -12.49 19.55
N ARG A 34 7.14 -12.61 20.88
CA ARG A 34 7.79 -11.71 21.84
C ARG A 34 7.29 -10.27 21.78
N ILE A 35 6.05 -10.06 21.33
CA ILE A 35 5.37 -8.77 21.47
C ILE A 35 4.73 -8.76 22.86
N GLU A 36 5.35 -8.03 23.78
CA GLU A 36 4.92 -7.97 25.18
C GLU A 36 3.52 -7.35 25.32
N PRO A 37 2.75 -7.66 26.39
CA PRO A 37 1.38 -7.18 26.57
C PRO A 37 1.24 -5.66 26.45
N ASP A 38 2.18 -4.90 27.02
CA ASP A 38 2.17 -3.43 26.94
C ASP A 38 2.30 -2.95 25.49
N MET A 39 3.14 -3.60 24.69
CA MET A 39 3.27 -3.30 23.26
C MET A 39 2.04 -3.72 22.47
N GLN A 40 1.38 -4.83 22.82
CA GLN A 40 0.12 -5.22 22.19
C GLN A 40 -0.97 -4.17 22.42
N VAL A 41 -1.06 -3.61 23.64
CA VAL A 41 -1.98 -2.51 23.94
C VAL A 41 -1.71 -1.31 23.03
N LEU A 42 -0.44 -0.96 22.78
CA LEU A 42 -0.09 0.14 21.86
C LEU A 42 -0.49 -0.17 20.40
N VAL A 43 -0.38 -1.42 19.95
CA VAL A 43 -0.88 -1.84 18.63
C VAL A 43 -2.39 -1.63 18.55
N TRP A 44 -3.15 -2.10 19.55
CA TRP A 44 -4.59 -1.92 19.59
C TRP A 44 -5.01 -0.45 19.69
N GLN A 45 -4.28 0.34 20.49
CA GLN A 45 -4.48 1.78 20.60
C GLN A 45 -4.25 2.49 19.27
N THR A 46 -3.22 2.09 18.52
CA THR A 46 -2.92 2.65 17.18
C THR A 46 -4.02 2.30 16.19
N LEU A 47 -4.50 1.05 16.17
CA LEU A 47 -5.60 0.63 15.31
C LEU A 47 -6.92 1.33 15.68
N ALA A 48 -7.21 1.50 16.97
CA ALA A 48 -8.36 2.28 17.42
C ALA A 48 -8.24 3.75 16.97
N ALA A 49 -7.03 4.34 17.04
CA ALA A 49 -6.79 5.69 16.56
C ALA A 49 -7.09 5.84 15.07
N LEU A 50 -6.75 4.85 14.24
CA LEU A 50 -7.09 4.84 12.81
C LEU A 50 -8.59 4.84 12.56
N LEU A 51 -9.35 4.05 13.32
CA LEU A 51 -10.81 4.02 13.21
C LEU A 51 -11.43 5.38 13.58
N HIS A 52 -10.97 6.00 14.66
CA HIS A 52 -11.42 7.34 15.04
C HIS A 52 -10.95 8.43 14.07
N LEU A 53 -9.75 8.30 13.49
CA LEU A 53 -9.23 9.19 12.45
C LEU A 53 -10.13 9.17 11.22
N GLY A 54 -10.56 7.99 10.76
CA GLY A 54 -11.48 7.85 9.63
C GLY A 54 -12.81 8.56 9.80
N ASN A 55 -13.28 8.69 11.04
CA ASN A 55 -14.52 9.40 11.35
C ASN A 55 -14.37 10.93 11.41
N ILE A 56 -13.16 11.48 11.29
CA ILE A 56 -12.97 12.94 11.29
C ILE A 56 -13.57 13.52 10.00
N GLY A 57 -14.54 14.43 10.17
CA GLY A 57 -15.17 15.15 9.09
C GLY A 57 -14.66 16.58 8.99
N PHE A 58 -14.73 17.16 7.79
CA PHE A 58 -14.27 18.52 7.51
C PHE A 58 -15.40 19.41 7.02
N SER A 59 -15.38 20.67 7.41
CA SER A 59 -16.34 21.70 7.00
C SER A 59 -15.62 22.87 6.34
N LYS A 60 -16.27 23.50 5.36
CA LYS A 60 -15.73 24.68 4.68
C LYS A 60 -15.76 25.88 5.63
N VAL A 61 -14.64 26.57 5.74
CA VAL A 61 -14.50 27.79 6.56
C VAL A 61 -14.11 28.94 5.65
N ASP A 62 -15.03 29.88 5.47
CA ASP A 62 -14.76 31.13 4.73
C ASP A 62 -13.88 32.05 5.57
N LYS A 63 -12.55 31.88 5.45
CA LYS A 63 -11.61 32.85 5.99
C LYS A 63 -11.56 34.05 5.07
N LYS A 64 -12.19 35.15 5.51
CA LYS A 64 -12.35 36.45 4.81
C LYS A 64 -11.07 37.10 4.25
N SER A 65 -9.89 36.47 4.35
CA SER A 65 -8.60 37.07 4.00
C SER A 65 -7.58 36.10 3.36
N GLU A 66 -7.82 34.78 3.33
CA GLU A 66 -6.79 33.78 2.97
C GLU A 66 -7.26 32.70 1.97
N GLY A 67 -8.46 32.83 1.40
CA GLY A 67 -9.04 31.84 0.47
C GLY A 67 -9.96 30.82 1.13
N GLU A 68 -10.36 29.79 0.38
CA GLU A 68 -11.17 28.68 0.90
C GLU A 68 -10.34 27.82 1.87
N GLY A 69 -10.79 27.70 3.11
CA GLY A 69 -10.15 26.88 4.14
C GLY A 69 -11.07 25.79 4.67
N SER A 70 -10.51 24.93 5.51
CA SER A 70 -11.23 23.86 6.20
C SER A 70 -11.05 23.94 7.70
N GLY A 71 -12.04 23.39 8.42
CA GLY A 71 -12.00 23.17 9.85
C GLY A 71 -12.66 21.85 10.21
N VAL A 72 -12.24 21.25 11.31
CA VAL A 72 -12.77 19.96 11.75
C VAL A 72 -14.24 20.11 12.19
N ALA A 73 -15.13 19.33 11.58
CA ALA A 73 -16.56 19.37 11.84
C ALA A 73 -16.94 18.69 13.17
N ASN A 74 -16.13 17.75 13.64
CA ASN A 74 -16.37 16.96 14.85
C ASN A 74 -15.16 16.95 15.81
N PRO A 75 -14.97 18.03 16.59
CA PRO A 75 -13.81 18.18 17.50
C PRO A 75 -13.67 17.09 18.57
N GLU A 76 -14.77 16.41 18.93
CA GLU A 76 -14.76 15.25 19.84
C GLU A 76 -13.92 14.09 19.29
N GLN A 77 -14.08 13.77 18.00
CA GLN A 77 -13.32 12.70 17.35
C GLN A 77 -11.86 13.09 17.21
N LEU A 78 -11.57 14.34 16.84
CA LEU A 78 -10.20 14.87 16.80
C LEU A 78 -9.49 14.73 18.15
N ARG A 79 -10.14 15.11 19.25
CA ARG A 79 -9.56 14.97 20.60
C ARG A 79 -9.29 13.51 20.95
N THR A 80 -10.22 12.62 20.62
CA THR A 80 -10.07 11.18 20.86
C THR A 80 -8.90 10.61 20.07
N THR A 81 -8.84 10.88 18.76
CA THR A 81 -7.75 10.46 17.88
C THR A 81 -6.40 11.01 18.35
N ALA A 82 -6.31 12.30 18.68
CA ALA A 82 -5.09 12.93 19.17
C ALA A 82 -4.62 12.32 20.50
N GLY A 83 -5.54 12.03 21.42
CA GLY A 83 -5.24 11.35 22.67
C GLY A 83 -4.68 9.93 22.45
N LEU A 84 -5.26 9.16 21.52
CA LEU A 84 -4.78 7.82 21.18
C LEU A 84 -3.42 7.85 20.47
N LEU A 85 -3.17 8.84 19.60
CA LEU A 85 -1.88 9.04 18.93
C LEU A 85 -0.81 9.70 19.82
N GLY A 86 -1.18 10.20 21.00
CA GLY A 86 -0.26 10.88 21.92
C GLY A 86 0.20 12.26 21.45
N CYS A 87 -0.60 12.96 20.66
CA CYS A 87 -0.30 14.31 20.16
C CYS A 87 -1.36 15.33 20.62
N SER A 88 -1.08 16.63 20.40
CA SER A 88 -2.07 17.67 20.72
C SER A 88 -3.15 17.74 19.63
N PRO A 89 -4.43 17.96 19.99
CA PRO A 89 -5.51 18.15 19.01
C PRO A 89 -5.21 19.26 18.01
N ASP A 90 -4.63 20.37 18.47
CA ASP A 90 -4.27 21.52 17.64
C ASP A 90 -3.21 21.16 16.60
N THR A 91 -2.20 20.36 16.99
CA THR A 91 -1.17 19.88 16.05
C THR A 91 -1.77 18.95 14.99
N LEU A 92 -2.71 18.09 15.39
CA LEU A 92 -3.37 17.17 14.47
C LEU A 92 -4.28 17.95 13.49
N GLU A 93 -5.09 18.89 13.96
CA GLU A 93 -5.90 19.74 13.09
C GLU A 93 -5.04 20.58 12.15
N GLN A 94 -3.94 21.16 12.66
CA GLN A 94 -3.02 21.91 11.83
C GLN A 94 -2.41 21.04 10.72
N GLY A 95 -2.03 19.80 11.04
CA GLY A 95 -1.46 18.86 10.06
C GLY A 95 -2.46 18.38 9.01
N LEU A 96 -3.76 18.35 9.33
CA LEU A 96 -4.82 17.94 8.41
C LEU A 96 -5.33 19.10 7.54
N CYS A 97 -5.50 20.28 8.12
CA CYS A 97 -6.18 21.41 7.46
C CYS A 97 -5.22 22.42 6.81
N TYR A 98 -3.91 22.30 7.02
CA TYR A 98 -2.92 23.26 6.50
C TYR A 98 -1.72 22.58 5.86
N LEU A 99 -1.26 23.15 4.74
CA LEU A 99 -0.02 22.76 4.10
C LEU A 99 1.12 23.67 4.58
N SER A 100 2.18 23.09 5.15
CA SER A 100 3.37 23.84 5.54
C SER A 100 4.32 24.00 4.35
N MET A 101 4.36 25.19 3.76
CA MET A 101 5.27 25.54 2.66
C MET A 101 6.53 26.22 3.20
N LYS A 102 7.71 25.68 2.86
CA LYS A 102 8.98 26.36 3.11
C LYS A 102 9.26 27.35 2.00
N VAL A 103 9.25 28.64 2.30
CA VAL A 103 9.65 29.69 1.36
C VAL A 103 11.13 30.02 1.58
N THR A 104 11.91 30.04 0.50
CA THR A 104 13.33 30.40 0.53
C THR A 104 13.50 31.81 1.11
N GLY A 105 14.10 31.91 2.29
CA GLY A 105 14.37 33.18 2.99
C GLY A 105 13.61 33.36 4.31
N GLU A 106 12.60 32.54 4.60
CA GLU A 106 11.90 32.56 5.89
C GLU A 106 12.28 31.34 6.75
N ALA A 107 12.64 31.58 8.02
CA ALA A 107 13.03 30.52 8.95
C ALA A 107 11.85 29.67 9.45
N LYS A 108 10.61 30.18 9.32
CA LYS A 108 9.37 29.45 9.63
C LYS A 108 8.59 29.27 8.34
N GLY A 109 8.12 28.04 8.08
CA GLY A 109 7.24 27.78 6.94
C GLY A 109 5.91 28.52 7.07
N ILE A 110 5.33 28.88 5.94
CA ILE A 110 3.99 29.48 5.86
C ILE A 110 2.97 28.35 5.88
N LEU A 111 1.92 28.50 6.70
CA LEU A 111 0.80 27.58 6.73
C LEU A 111 -0.27 28.06 5.76
N VAL A 112 -0.51 27.28 4.72
CA VAL A 112 -1.51 27.57 3.70
C VAL A 112 -2.77 26.76 4.00
N PRO A 113 -3.92 27.41 4.29
CA PRO A 113 -5.19 26.71 4.51
C PRO A 113 -5.54 25.80 3.30
N GLN A 114 -6.06 24.61 3.59
CA GLN A 114 -6.51 23.65 2.58
C GLN A 114 -8.03 23.56 2.53
N THR A 115 -8.58 23.19 1.38
CA THR A 115 -10.02 22.93 1.24
C THR A 115 -10.44 21.69 2.04
N ALA A 116 -11.75 21.52 2.27
CA ALA A 116 -12.26 20.37 3.02
C ALA A 116 -11.95 19.04 2.32
N GLU A 117 -11.95 19.04 0.98
CA GLU A 117 -11.63 17.88 0.15
C GLU A 117 -10.15 17.49 0.31
N ARG A 118 -9.22 18.47 0.23
CA ARG A 118 -7.79 18.23 0.46
C ARG A 118 -7.47 17.79 1.90
N ALA A 119 -8.22 18.29 2.88
CA ALA A 119 -8.08 17.85 4.28
C ALA A 119 -8.54 16.40 4.48
N ALA A 120 -9.60 15.97 3.78
CA ALA A 120 -10.04 14.56 3.78
C ALA A 120 -8.99 13.64 3.13
N GLU A 121 -8.40 14.05 2.00
CA GLU A 121 -7.29 13.31 1.38
C GLU A 121 -6.08 13.22 2.32
N ALA A 122 -5.74 14.30 3.03
CA ALA A 122 -4.66 14.30 4.01
C ALA A 122 -4.94 13.36 5.19
N ARG A 123 -6.19 13.28 5.66
CA ARG A 123 -6.64 12.30 6.68
C ARG A 123 -6.43 10.87 6.18
N ASP A 124 -6.87 10.56 4.97
CA ASP A 124 -6.77 9.22 4.41
C ASP A 124 -5.32 8.82 4.15
N ALA A 125 -4.50 9.75 3.66
CA ALA A 125 -3.06 9.57 3.51
C ALA A 125 -2.37 9.32 4.86
N LEU A 126 -2.71 10.10 5.90
CA LEU A 126 -2.19 9.90 7.25
C LEU A 126 -2.58 8.51 7.81
N ALA A 127 -3.83 8.09 7.61
CA ALA A 127 -4.31 6.79 8.04
C ALA A 127 -3.53 5.64 7.35
N LYS A 128 -3.34 5.73 6.03
CA LYS A 128 -2.55 4.76 5.25
C LYS A 128 -1.12 4.69 5.75
N VAL A 129 -0.46 5.83 5.98
CA VAL A 129 0.93 5.88 6.47
C VAL A 129 1.05 5.27 7.87
N ILE A 130 0.16 5.61 8.80
CA ILE A 130 0.19 5.05 10.16
C ILE A 130 0.03 3.53 10.10
N TYR A 131 -0.93 3.02 9.31
CA TYR A 131 -1.14 1.59 9.14
C TYR A 131 0.07 0.89 8.50
N GLU A 132 0.65 1.47 7.45
CA GLU A 132 1.87 0.97 6.80
C GLU A 132 3.03 0.87 7.81
N LYS A 133 3.25 1.91 8.62
CA LYS A 133 4.32 1.92 9.63
C LYS A 133 4.07 0.90 10.75
N LEU A 134 2.82 0.75 11.20
CA LEU A 134 2.46 -0.28 12.17
C LEU A 134 2.72 -1.68 11.60
N PHE A 135 2.30 -1.93 10.36
CA PHE A 135 2.51 -3.22 9.70
C PHE A 135 4.00 -3.52 9.48
N ALA A 136 4.78 -2.54 9.00
CA ALA A 136 6.22 -2.68 8.84
C ALA A 136 6.93 -2.96 10.18
N TRP A 137 6.47 -2.33 11.27
CA TRP A 137 6.98 -2.61 12.61
C TRP A 137 6.65 -4.05 13.06
N LEU A 138 5.42 -4.53 12.84
CA LEU A 138 5.04 -5.91 13.12
C LEU A 138 5.90 -6.93 12.35
N VAL A 139 6.13 -6.68 11.05
CA VAL A 139 7.04 -7.49 10.23
C VAL A 139 8.46 -7.47 10.81
N GLY A 140 8.93 -6.31 11.27
CA GLY A 140 10.18 -6.16 12.00
C GLY A 140 10.25 -7.06 13.23
N CYS A 141 9.21 -7.06 14.08
CA CYS A 141 9.12 -7.93 15.26
C CYS A 141 9.19 -9.41 14.89
N VAL A 142 8.45 -9.84 13.86
CA VAL A 142 8.48 -11.23 13.37
C VAL A 142 9.88 -11.60 12.89
N ASN A 143 10.50 -10.74 12.09
CA ASN A 143 11.86 -10.96 11.59
C ASN A 143 12.87 -11.06 12.73
N THR A 144 12.81 -10.18 13.72
CA THR A 144 13.69 -10.25 14.91
C THR A 144 13.44 -11.52 15.73
N CYS A 145 12.19 -11.97 15.85
CA CYS A 145 11.86 -13.21 16.55
C CYS A 145 12.37 -14.46 15.81
N LEU A 146 12.37 -14.44 14.47
CA LEU A 146 12.80 -15.55 13.62
C LEU A 146 14.29 -15.54 13.29
N GLN A 147 14.99 -14.43 13.53
CA GLN A 147 16.44 -14.35 13.32
C GLN A 147 17.13 -15.46 14.11
N ALA A 148 17.93 -16.25 13.40
CA ALA A 148 18.79 -17.28 13.97
C ALA A 148 20.01 -16.66 14.68
N SER A 149 19.82 -15.58 15.45
CA SER A 149 20.86 -14.79 16.10
C SER A 149 21.71 -15.65 17.05
N ASP A 150 21.09 -16.58 17.76
CA ASP A 150 21.78 -17.52 18.65
C ASP A 150 22.64 -18.55 17.89
N LEU A 151 22.24 -18.92 16.67
CA LEU A 151 22.98 -19.84 15.80
C LEU A 151 24.12 -19.13 15.06
N LEU A 152 23.87 -17.91 14.57
CA LEU A 152 24.84 -17.10 13.82
C LEU A 152 25.91 -16.46 14.73
N SER A 153 25.60 -16.21 16.01
CA SER A 153 26.54 -15.67 17.00
C SER A 153 27.64 -16.65 17.42
N GLN A 154 27.42 -17.95 17.22
CA GLN A 154 28.38 -19.01 17.53
C GLN A 154 29.30 -19.37 16.34
N LEU A 155 29.04 -18.81 15.16
CA LEU A 155 29.81 -19.06 13.94
C LEU A 155 30.92 -18.01 13.77
N SER A 156 32.05 -18.42 13.20
CA SER A 156 33.08 -17.48 12.76
C SER A 156 32.57 -16.57 11.62
N ASP A 157 33.20 -15.42 11.39
CA ASP A 157 32.78 -14.46 10.35
C ASP A 157 32.72 -15.10 8.95
N ALA A 158 33.63 -16.04 8.65
CA ALA A 158 33.65 -16.76 7.38
C ALA A 158 32.50 -17.77 7.24
N GLU A 159 32.06 -18.37 8.35
CA GLU A 159 30.94 -19.31 8.38
C GLU A 159 29.60 -18.58 8.35
N ARG A 160 29.48 -17.47 9.09
CA ARG A 160 28.32 -16.58 9.04
C ARG A 160 28.07 -16.09 7.61
N GLY A 161 29.10 -15.59 6.94
CA GLY A 161 28.99 -15.16 5.55
C GLY A 161 28.67 -16.29 4.57
N ARG A 162 28.92 -17.57 4.91
CA ARG A 162 28.53 -18.73 4.08
C ARG A 162 27.08 -19.16 4.31
N VAL A 163 26.61 -19.09 5.55
CA VAL A 163 25.23 -19.42 5.93
C VAL A 163 24.27 -18.36 5.39
N GLU A 164 24.61 -17.07 5.51
CA GLU A 164 23.80 -15.97 4.95
C GLU A 164 23.66 -16.04 3.42
N ARG A 165 24.62 -16.67 2.72
CA ARG A 165 24.60 -16.86 1.26
C ARG A 165 23.79 -18.06 0.77
N ARG A 166 23.28 -18.91 1.66
CA ARG A 166 22.52 -20.11 1.31
C ARG A 166 21.22 -20.13 2.09
N PHE A 167 20.14 -19.73 1.44
CA PHE A 167 18.80 -19.78 2.00
C PHE A 167 17.83 -20.45 1.03
N ILE A 168 16.74 -20.98 1.58
CA ILE A 168 15.58 -21.44 0.82
C ILE A 168 14.51 -20.37 1.02
N GLY A 169 14.13 -19.69 -0.05
CA GLY A 169 13.01 -18.75 -0.04
C GLY A 169 11.72 -19.46 -0.39
N VAL A 170 10.65 -19.13 0.33
CA VAL A 170 9.28 -19.49 -0.05
C VAL A 170 8.58 -18.18 -0.42
N LEU A 171 8.01 -18.13 -1.61
CA LEU A 171 7.26 -16.98 -2.11
C LEU A 171 5.79 -17.38 -2.17
N ASP A 172 4.96 -16.72 -1.37
CA ASP A 172 3.51 -16.84 -1.38
C ASP A 172 2.94 -15.48 -1.82
N ILE A 173 2.18 -15.49 -2.90
CA ILE A 173 1.65 -14.29 -3.55
C ILE A 173 0.17 -14.48 -3.83
N PHE A 174 -0.58 -13.38 -3.85
CA PHE A 174 -1.97 -13.40 -4.29
C PHE A 174 -2.05 -13.85 -5.75
N GLY A 175 -3.02 -14.72 -6.06
CA GLY A 175 -3.30 -15.13 -7.43
C GLY A 175 -3.94 -14.01 -8.26
N PHE A 176 -4.20 -14.30 -9.53
CA PHE A 176 -4.87 -13.39 -10.43
C PHE A 176 -6.31 -13.10 -9.95
N GLU A 177 -6.71 -11.83 -9.91
CA GLU A 177 -8.03 -11.39 -9.45
C GLU A 177 -8.88 -10.86 -10.61
N VAL A 178 -10.13 -11.30 -10.67
CA VAL A 178 -11.13 -10.80 -11.63
C VAL A 178 -12.45 -10.60 -10.90
N PHE A 179 -12.77 -9.34 -10.62
CA PHE A 179 -14.06 -8.92 -10.08
C PHE A 179 -14.93 -8.25 -11.15
N GLU A 180 -16.20 -8.01 -10.82
CA GLU A 180 -17.11 -7.24 -11.69
C GLU A 180 -16.56 -5.82 -11.94
N ASN A 181 -16.05 -5.19 -10.89
CA ASN A 181 -15.34 -3.91 -10.95
C ASN A 181 -13.96 -4.11 -10.34
N ASN A 182 -12.91 -3.95 -11.15
CA ASN A 182 -11.52 -4.04 -10.70
C ASN A 182 -10.99 -2.62 -10.48
N SER A 183 -10.50 -2.33 -9.28
CA SER A 183 -9.87 -1.05 -8.97
C SER A 183 -8.38 -1.06 -9.33
N PHE A 184 -7.68 0.04 -9.02
CA PHE A 184 -6.24 0.15 -9.24
C PHE A 184 -5.46 -0.95 -8.48
N GLU A 185 -5.94 -1.35 -7.30
CA GLU A 185 -5.34 -2.42 -6.50
C GLU A 185 -5.33 -3.76 -7.24
N GLN A 186 -6.45 -4.15 -7.87
CA GLN A 186 -6.49 -5.36 -8.71
C GLN A 186 -5.55 -5.26 -9.90
N LEU A 187 -5.43 -4.09 -10.52
CA LEU A 187 -4.47 -3.88 -11.61
C LEU A 187 -3.03 -4.12 -11.13
N CYS A 188 -2.66 -3.61 -9.95
CA CYS A 188 -1.33 -3.86 -9.36
C CYS A 188 -1.11 -5.33 -9.02
N ILE A 189 -2.12 -6.04 -8.50
CA ILE A 189 -2.03 -7.48 -8.19
C ILE A 189 -1.84 -8.29 -9.47
N ASN A 190 -2.64 -8.02 -10.50
CA ASN A 190 -2.56 -8.74 -11.78
C ASN A 190 -1.25 -8.42 -12.52
N TYR A 191 -0.78 -7.17 -12.47
CA TYR A 191 0.53 -6.79 -12.97
C TYR A 191 1.66 -7.59 -12.31
N ALA A 192 1.67 -7.69 -10.98
CA ALA A 192 2.67 -8.46 -10.26
C ALA A 192 2.68 -9.94 -10.69
N ASN A 193 1.49 -10.54 -10.86
CA ASN A 193 1.35 -11.90 -11.38
C ASN A 193 1.91 -12.04 -12.80
N GLU A 194 1.60 -11.11 -13.70
CA GLU A 194 2.06 -11.14 -15.09
C GLU A 194 3.59 -11.01 -15.18
N SER A 195 4.20 -10.10 -14.41
CA SER A 195 5.65 -9.94 -14.32
C SER A 195 6.32 -11.19 -13.75
N LEU A 196 5.73 -11.83 -12.73
CA LEU A 196 6.26 -13.07 -12.16
C LEU A 196 6.16 -14.24 -13.14
N GLN A 197 5.05 -14.34 -13.88
CA GLN A 197 4.89 -15.31 -14.95
C GLN A 197 5.93 -15.10 -16.05
N GLN A 198 6.18 -13.86 -16.48
CA GLN A 198 7.21 -13.52 -17.47
C GLN A 198 8.59 -13.98 -17.00
N GLN A 199 8.96 -13.64 -15.76
CA GLN A 199 10.25 -14.02 -15.19
C GLN A 199 10.38 -15.54 -15.07
N PHE A 200 9.33 -16.23 -14.62
CA PHE A 200 9.31 -17.68 -14.48
C PHE A 200 9.51 -18.39 -15.83
N ILE A 201 8.74 -17.98 -16.86
CA ILE A 201 8.83 -18.56 -18.20
C ILE A 201 10.24 -18.35 -18.77
N ASN A 202 10.77 -17.14 -18.68
CA ASN A 202 12.12 -16.82 -19.17
C ASN A 202 13.21 -17.65 -18.47
N GLN A 203 13.17 -17.74 -17.14
CA GLN A 203 14.15 -18.51 -16.37
C GLN A 203 14.05 -20.01 -16.66
N MET A 204 12.84 -20.55 -16.72
CA MET A 204 12.59 -21.96 -16.97
C MET A 204 13.04 -22.34 -18.39
N LEU A 205 12.66 -21.55 -19.40
CA LEU A 205 13.03 -21.78 -20.80
C LEU A 205 14.55 -21.72 -20.98
N HIS A 206 15.22 -20.70 -20.45
CA HIS A 206 16.67 -20.60 -20.52
C HIS A 206 17.37 -21.79 -19.85
N SER A 207 16.90 -22.20 -18.67
CA SER A 207 17.47 -23.34 -17.94
C SER A 207 17.29 -24.65 -18.70
N MET A 208 16.12 -24.84 -19.29
CA MET A 208 15.79 -26.01 -20.11
C MET A 208 16.65 -26.07 -21.38
N MET A 209 16.79 -24.95 -22.11
CA MET A 209 17.64 -24.88 -23.31
C MET A 209 19.11 -25.14 -22.98
N ALA A 210 19.62 -24.59 -21.88
CA ALA A 210 20.99 -24.84 -21.42
C ALA A 210 21.22 -26.32 -21.07
N GLN A 211 20.22 -27.00 -20.50
CA GLN A 211 20.30 -28.43 -20.21
C GLN A 211 20.31 -29.26 -21.50
N TYR A 212 19.47 -28.93 -22.48
CA TYR A 212 19.46 -29.62 -23.78
C TYR A 212 20.79 -29.47 -24.53
N GLU A 213 21.36 -28.27 -24.54
CA GLU A 213 22.68 -28.03 -25.13
C GLU A 213 23.77 -28.87 -24.44
N LYS A 214 23.75 -28.91 -23.11
CA LYS A 214 24.69 -29.70 -22.31
C LYS A 214 24.57 -31.20 -22.59
N GLU A 215 23.36 -31.69 -22.87
CA GLU A 215 23.11 -33.10 -23.21
C GLU A 215 23.31 -33.41 -24.71
N GLY A 216 23.61 -32.40 -25.53
CA GLY A 216 23.78 -32.55 -26.99
C GLY A 216 22.47 -32.84 -27.73
N VAL A 217 21.33 -32.55 -27.13
CA VAL A 217 20.00 -32.76 -27.71
C VAL A 217 19.62 -31.54 -28.55
N LYS A 218 19.38 -31.75 -29.84
CA LYS A 218 18.82 -30.71 -30.71
C LYS A 218 17.32 -30.62 -30.47
N VAL A 219 16.88 -29.50 -29.90
CA VAL A 219 15.47 -29.19 -29.69
C VAL A 219 15.10 -28.01 -30.58
N ASP A 220 14.02 -28.16 -31.33
CA ASP A 220 13.43 -27.06 -32.11
C ASP A 220 12.83 -26.00 -31.17
N SER A 221 12.55 -24.80 -31.68
CA SER A 221 12.00 -23.70 -30.88
C SER A 221 10.73 -24.15 -30.12
N ILE A 222 10.73 -23.98 -28.80
CA ILE A 222 9.60 -24.34 -27.95
C ILE A 222 8.59 -23.20 -28.02
N PRO A 223 7.34 -23.45 -28.48
CA PRO A 223 6.32 -22.41 -28.53
C PRO A 223 5.93 -22.03 -27.09
N PHE A 224 6.02 -20.75 -26.78
CA PHE A 224 5.47 -20.18 -25.56
C PHE A 224 4.72 -18.90 -25.90
N GLU A 225 3.76 -18.54 -25.05
CA GLU A 225 3.03 -17.28 -25.17
C GLU A 225 3.85 -16.18 -24.48
N ASP A 226 4.34 -15.24 -25.27
CA ASP A 226 5.13 -14.13 -24.77
C ASP A 226 4.22 -13.04 -24.21
N ASN A 227 4.26 -12.87 -22.89
CA ASN A 227 3.52 -11.83 -22.18
C ASN A 227 4.30 -10.51 -22.04
N SER A 228 5.51 -10.42 -22.59
CA SER A 228 6.33 -9.19 -22.54
C SER A 228 5.62 -7.95 -23.08
N PRO A 229 4.82 -8.01 -24.17
CA PRO A 229 4.06 -6.84 -24.62
C PRO A 229 3.02 -6.36 -23.60
N CYS A 230 2.47 -7.25 -22.77
CA CYS A 230 1.51 -6.90 -21.74
C CYS A 230 2.21 -6.24 -20.53
N VAL A 231 3.34 -6.78 -20.10
CA VAL A 231 4.16 -6.19 -19.03
C VAL A 231 4.68 -4.81 -19.46
N GLU A 232 5.25 -4.70 -20.67
CA GLU A 232 5.78 -3.43 -21.21
C GLU A 232 4.70 -2.35 -21.37
N LEU A 233 3.46 -2.75 -21.72
CA LEU A 233 2.32 -1.83 -21.76
C LEU A 233 2.09 -1.17 -20.39
N LEU A 234 2.32 -1.89 -19.29
CA LEU A 234 2.07 -1.40 -17.92
C LEU A 234 3.27 -0.62 -17.37
N GLU A 235 4.47 -1.21 -17.36
CA GLU A 235 5.67 -0.65 -16.71
C GLU A 235 6.60 0.15 -17.64
N GLY A 236 6.33 0.14 -18.95
CA GLY A 236 7.17 0.82 -19.93
C GLY A 236 7.29 2.32 -19.66
N LYS A 237 8.30 2.97 -20.26
CA LYS A 237 8.58 4.41 -20.08
C LYS A 237 7.40 5.32 -20.44
N LEU A 238 6.49 4.85 -21.28
CA LEU A 238 5.24 5.52 -21.65
C LEU A 238 4.05 4.55 -21.45
N GLY A 239 4.19 3.63 -20.51
CA GLY A 239 3.17 2.64 -20.13
C GLY A 239 2.12 3.25 -19.21
N VAL A 240 1.16 2.41 -18.81
CA VAL A 240 0.00 2.81 -18.00
C VAL A 240 0.44 3.52 -16.71
N PHE A 241 1.42 2.98 -15.98
CA PHE A 241 1.86 3.56 -14.71
C PHE A 241 2.54 4.93 -14.89
N ALA A 242 3.37 5.08 -15.92
CA ALA A 242 4.02 6.36 -16.20
C ALA A 242 3.01 7.46 -16.58
N LEU A 243 2.00 7.11 -17.39
CA LEU A 243 0.92 8.03 -17.75
C LEU A 243 0.05 8.41 -16.56
N LEU A 244 -0.19 7.47 -15.64
CA LEU A 244 -0.94 7.71 -14.40
C LEU A 244 -0.17 8.66 -13.48
N ASP A 245 1.13 8.41 -13.28
CA ASP A 245 2.01 9.27 -12.47
C ASP A 245 2.05 10.70 -13.03
N ASP A 246 2.15 10.85 -14.35
CA ASP A 246 2.12 12.16 -15.02
C ASP A 246 0.79 12.89 -14.76
N GLU A 247 -0.34 12.20 -14.79
CA GLU A 247 -1.65 12.78 -14.51
C GLU A 247 -1.83 13.16 -13.05
N CYS A 248 -1.41 12.30 -12.12
CA CYS A 248 -1.49 12.55 -10.67
C CYS A 248 -0.65 13.76 -10.25
N ASN A 249 0.49 14.00 -10.92
CA ASN A 249 1.32 15.17 -10.67
C ASN A 249 0.81 16.43 -11.37
N PHE A 250 -0.17 16.31 -12.28
CA PHE A 250 -0.73 17.45 -12.97
C PHE A 250 -1.69 18.22 -12.05
N PRO A 251 -1.55 19.56 -11.88
CA PRO A 251 -2.35 20.34 -10.92
C PRO A 251 -3.88 20.30 -11.11
N LYS A 252 -4.34 19.86 -12.28
CA LYS A 252 -5.76 19.68 -12.63
C LYS A 252 -5.99 18.36 -13.36
N GLY A 253 -5.25 17.32 -12.99
CA GLY A 253 -5.40 16.03 -13.63
C GLY A 253 -6.81 15.45 -13.44
N SER A 254 -7.31 14.73 -14.44
CA SER A 254 -8.63 14.10 -14.40
C SER A 254 -8.58 12.66 -14.90
N GLU A 255 -9.53 11.84 -14.45
CA GLU A 255 -9.66 10.44 -14.91
C GLU A 255 -9.94 10.39 -16.42
N GLU A 256 -10.71 11.35 -16.94
CA GLU A 256 -11.03 11.47 -18.36
C GLU A 256 -9.79 11.84 -19.19
N ASP A 257 -8.96 12.77 -18.71
CA ASP A 257 -7.72 13.16 -19.37
C ASP A 257 -6.71 11.99 -19.38
N PHE A 258 -6.59 11.27 -18.26
CA PHE A 258 -5.79 10.04 -18.19
C PHE A 258 -6.27 9.01 -19.21
N LEU A 259 -7.57 8.72 -19.25
CA LEU A 259 -8.13 7.73 -20.17
C LEU A 259 -7.92 8.14 -21.63
N SER A 260 -8.11 9.42 -21.97
CA SER A 260 -7.86 9.94 -23.31
C SER A 260 -6.40 9.76 -23.71
N LYS A 261 -5.46 10.15 -22.83
CA LYS A 261 -4.01 9.99 -23.06
C LYS A 261 -3.64 8.52 -23.24
N LEU A 262 -4.18 7.63 -22.41
CA LEU A 262 -3.95 6.20 -22.49
C LEU A 262 -4.45 5.63 -23.82
N MET A 263 -5.69 5.94 -24.19
CA MET A 263 -6.30 5.42 -25.42
C MET A 263 -5.63 5.95 -26.69
N ASP A 264 -5.18 7.20 -26.69
CA ASP A 264 -4.44 7.79 -27.81
C ASP A 264 -3.05 7.16 -27.97
N ARG A 265 -2.37 6.88 -26.86
CA ARG A 265 -1.00 6.30 -26.86
C ARG A 265 -0.99 4.82 -27.18
N CYS A 266 -1.93 4.06 -26.63
CA CYS A 266 -2.00 2.62 -26.78
C CYS A 266 -2.96 2.20 -27.89
N LYS A 267 -3.29 3.11 -28.82
CA LYS A 267 -4.22 2.88 -29.92
C LYS A 267 -3.75 1.72 -30.80
N GLY A 268 -4.57 0.67 -30.87
CA GLY A 268 -4.27 -0.51 -31.68
C GLY A 268 -3.30 -1.50 -31.05
N HIS A 269 -2.94 -1.34 -29.76
CA HIS A 269 -2.18 -2.33 -29.03
C HIS A 269 -2.96 -3.65 -28.91
N SER A 270 -2.34 -4.79 -29.24
CA SER A 270 -3.02 -6.10 -29.28
C SER A 270 -3.57 -6.55 -27.92
N HIS A 271 -2.98 -6.06 -26.84
CA HIS A 271 -3.33 -6.41 -25.46
C HIS A 271 -4.11 -5.31 -24.71
N LEU A 272 -4.51 -4.21 -25.37
CA LEU A 272 -5.37 -3.18 -24.77
C LEU A 272 -6.67 -3.04 -25.54
N LYS A 273 -7.80 -3.04 -24.83
CA LYS A 273 -9.12 -2.77 -25.40
C LYS A 273 -9.83 -1.75 -24.53
N ALA A 274 -10.40 -0.71 -25.16
CA ALA A 274 -11.33 0.18 -24.48
C ALA A 274 -12.57 -0.60 -24.06
N GLY A 275 -13.01 -0.40 -22.82
CA GLY A 275 -14.36 -0.79 -22.40
C GLY A 275 -15.38 -0.03 -23.25
N GLY A 276 -16.38 -0.73 -23.78
CA GLY A 276 -17.54 -0.08 -24.37
C GLY A 276 -18.33 0.60 -23.27
N THR A 277 -18.72 1.87 -23.46
CA THR A 277 -19.72 2.52 -22.60
C THR A 277 -21.00 1.71 -22.70
N SER A 278 -21.33 0.95 -21.66
CA SER A 278 -22.65 0.37 -21.43
C SER A 278 -23.45 1.33 -20.58
#